data_AF-A0A8E2J8X3-F1
#
_entry.id   AF-A0A8E2J8X3-F1
#
_cell.length_a   1.000
_cell.length_b   1.000
_cell.length_c   1.000
_cell.angle_alpha   90.00
_cell.angle_beta   90.00
_cell.angle_gamma   90.00
#
_symmetry.space_group_name_H-M   'P 1'
#
loop_
_entity.id
_entity.type
_entity.pdbx_description
1 polymer ?
#
loop_
_entity_poly.entity_id
_entity_poly.type
_entity_poly.pdbx_seq_one_letter_code
_entity_poly.pdbx_strand_id
1 'polypeptide(L)'
;ILASEPFTFLVGENKKKFTVHAALISYHSRPLGAVVNKHLLEAKVSCLLEDVDEDTFVRFAQYAYTGDYFSANPEIVLEKAQHTTQNRSPVLQKSETTGFKSQRKQLWEQFTRRDYIVLSSPQARTKQEPYHNYTEVFLCHARIYMFAEKYNIEPLKALSLHKLQQILIHYVIYKDRIEDFVSLLRYSYSLPASQGSVNSLGLLVTQYAACVVEELGKSHTFFLALEESGPLGKDIIKQVLWRVV
;
A
#
# COMPACT_ATOMS: atom_id res chain seq x y z
N ILE A 1 7.01 -4.04 -28.69
CA ILE A 1 5.87 -4.30 -27.77
C ILE A 1 4.56 -4.41 -28.55
N LEU A 2 4.12 -3.39 -29.30
CA LEU A 2 2.80 -3.41 -29.97
C LEU A 2 2.63 -4.49 -31.05
N ALA A 3 3.71 -4.99 -31.64
CA ALA A 3 3.67 -6.09 -32.61
C ALA A 3 3.72 -7.48 -31.97
N SER A 4 3.80 -7.60 -30.63
CA SER A 4 3.85 -8.91 -29.99
C SER A 4 2.44 -9.49 -29.84
N GLU A 5 2.35 -10.82 -29.92
CA GLU A 5 1.10 -11.55 -29.67
C GLU A 5 0.43 -11.12 -28.34
N PRO A 6 -0.89 -10.88 -28.35
CA PRO A 6 -1.64 -10.65 -27.13
C PRO A 6 -1.80 -11.94 -26.33
N PHE A 7 -1.87 -11.80 -25.01
CA PHE A 7 -2.12 -12.90 -24.08
C PHE A 7 -3.24 -12.52 -23.11
N THR A 8 -4.13 -13.46 -22.80
CA THR A 8 -5.32 -13.22 -21.97
C THR A 8 -5.15 -13.78 -20.57
N PHE A 9 -5.24 -12.93 -19.56
CA PHE A 9 -5.28 -13.33 -18.15
C PHE A 9 -6.74 -13.44 -17.70
N LEU A 10 -7.07 -14.54 -17.04
CA LEU A 10 -8.31 -14.73 -16.30
C LEU A 10 -8.02 -14.38 -14.84
N VAL A 11 -8.58 -13.30 -14.32
CA VAL A 11 -8.20 -12.73 -13.02
C VAL A 11 -9.35 -12.82 -12.03
N GLY A 12 -9.02 -13.20 -10.79
CA GLY A 12 -9.94 -13.31 -9.67
C GLY A 12 -10.94 -14.46 -9.77
N GLU A 13 -11.81 -14.58 -8.76
CA GLU A 13 -12.85 -15.62 -8.66
C GLU A 13 -13.80 -15.61 -9.86
N ASN A 14 -14.10 -14.41 -10.38
CA ASN A 14 -14.95 -14.21 -11.55
C ASN A 14 -14.27 -14.54 -12.88
N LYS A 15 -12.97 -14.87 -12.87
CA LYS A 15 -12.16 -15.18 -14.06
C LYS A 15 -12.29 -14.11 -15.15
N LYS A 16 -12.32 -12.84 -14.75
CA LYS A 16 -12.50 -11.72 -15.67
C LYS A 16 -11.33 -11.68 -16.65
N LYS A 17 -11.64 -11.47 -17.93
CA LYS A 17 -10.67 -11.51 -19.02
C LYS A 17 -9.97 -10.17 -19.18
N PHE A 18 -8.65 -10.17 -19.13
CA PHE A 18 -7.81 -9.03 -19.47
C PHE A 18 -6.78 -9.42 -20.52
N THR A 19 -6.71 -8.68 -21.62
CA THR A 19 -5.78 -8.96 -22.72
C THR A 19 -4.67 -7.91 -22.74
N VAL A 20 -3.42 -8.37 -22.75
CA VAL A 20 -2.22 -7.52 -22.75
C VAL A 20 -1.15 -8.08 -23.70
N HIS A 21 -0.21 -7.25 -24.14
CA HIS A 21 0.89 -7.68 -25.01
C HIS A 21 1.86 -8.61 -24.25
N ALA A 22 2.09 -9.82 -24.75
CA ALA A 22 2.93 -10.82 -24.09
C ALA A 22 4.36 -10.32 -23.84
N ALA A 23 4.93 -9.58 -24.81
CA ALA A 23 6.27 -9.01 -24.66
C ALA A 23 6.36 -8.01 -23.50
N LEU A 24 5.27 -7.33 -23.16
CA LEU A 24 5.22 -6.39 -22.05
C LEU A 24 5.31 -7.11 -20.70
N ILE A 25 4.61 -8.23 -20.58
CA ILE A 25 4.64 -9.07 -19.38
C ILE A 25 6.04 -9.67 -19.19
N SER A 26 6.60 -10.24 -20.24
CA SER A 26 7.94 -10.84 -20.21
C SER A 26 9.04 -9.82 -19.92
N TYR A 27 8.85 -8.56 -20.34
CA TYR A 27 9.78 -7.48 -20.02
C TYR A 27 9.76 -7.11 -18.53
N HIS A 28 8.58 -6.99 -17.92
CA HIS A 28 8.44 -6.53 -16.54
C HIS A 28 8.56 -7.65 -15.49
N SER A 29 8.21 -8.88 -15.83
CA SER A 29 8.19 -10.00 -14.89
C SER A 29 8.74 -11.27 -15.51
N ARG A 30 9.89 -11.73 -14.99
CA ARG A 30 10.47 -13.02 -15.39
C ARG A 30 9.55 -14.21 -15.04
N PRO A 31 8.98 -14.31 -13.81
CA PRO A 31 8.03 -15.38 -13.49
C PRO A 31 6.80 -15.41 -14.39
N LEU A 32 6.13 -14.27 -14.61
CA LEU A 32 4.96 -14.23 -15.50
C LEU A 32 5.35 -14.45 -16.96
N GLY A 33 6.48 -13.90 -17.41
CA GLY A 33 7.00 -14.12 -18.75
C GLY A 33 7.26 -15.60 -19.04
N ALA A 34 7.79 -16.34 -18.08
CA ALA A 34 7.97 -17.80 -18.22
C ALA A 34 6.62 -18.53 -18.38
N VAL A 35 5.59 -18.14 -17.63
CA VAL A 35 4.23 -18.70 -17.75
C VAL A 35 3.63 -18.37 -19.12
N VAL A 36 3.67 -17.11 -19.53
CA VAL A 36 3.14 -16.66 -20.83
C VAL A 36 3.84 -17.38 -21.98
N ASN A 37 5.17 -17.40 -21.99
CA ASN A 37 5.93 -18.05 -23.06
C ASN A 37 5.65 -19.55 -23.12
N LYS A 38 5.56 -20.24 -21.97
CA LYS A 38 5.20 -21.66 -21.92
C LYS A 38 3.80 -21.90 -22.49
N HIS A 39 2.81 -21.11 -22.08
CA HIS A 39 1.44 -21.26 -22.58
C HIS A 39 1.36 -21.02 -24.09
N LEU A 40 2.06 -20.00 -24.62
CA LEU A 40 2.10 -19.72 -26.05
C LEU A 40 2.73 -20.89 -26.86
N LEU A 41 3.79 -21.53 -26.33
CA LEU A 41 4.37 -22.73 -26.95
C LEU A 41 3.39 -23.92 -26.98
N GLU A 42 2.50 -24.00 -26.00
CA GLU A 42 1.41 -25.00 -25.94
C GLU A 42 0.16 -24.59 -26.74
N ALA A 43 0.25 -23.54 -27.58
CA ALA A 43 -0.87 -22.94 -28.29
C ALA A 43 -2.03 -22.49 -27.37
N LYS A 44 -1.75 -22.23 -26.09
CA LYS A 44 -2.70 -21.66 -25.12
C LYS A 44 -2.51 -20.15 -25.04
N VAL A 45 -3.57 -19.41 -25.30
CA VAL A 45 -3.55 -17.93 -25.30
C VAL A 45 -4.06 -17.33 -23.98
N SER A 46 -4.15 -18.14 -22.92
CA SER A 46 -4.60 -17.65 -21.60
C SER A 46 -4.03 -18.40 -20.40
N CYS A 47 -3.98 -17.73 -19.25
CA CYS A 47 -3.72 -18.34 -17.94
C CYS A 47 -4.64 -17.75 -16.84
N LEU A 48 -4.75 -18.47 -15.71
CA LEU A 48 -5.58 -18.08 -14.55
C LEU A 48 -4.71 -17.51 -13.43
N LEU A 49 -5.12 -16.37 -12.88
CA LEU A 49 -4.59 -15.73 -11.67
C LEU A 49 -5.72 -15.62 -10.63
N GLU A 50 -5.96 -16.70 -9.90
CA GLU A 50 -7.09 -16.81 -8.96
C GLU A 50 -6.90 -15.96 -7.69
N ASP A 51 -5.66 -15.82 -7.23
CA ASP A 51 -5.30 -15.10 -6.01
C ASP A 51 -4.99 -13.61 -6.22
N VAL A 52 -5.23 -13.10 -7.43
CA VAL A 52 -5.03 -11.70 -7.80
C VAL A 52 -6.39 -11.07 -8.05
N ASP A 53 -6.70 -9.98 -7.35
CA ASP A 53 -7.92 -9.22 -7.61
C ASP A 53 -7.81 -8.40 -8.90
N GLU A 54 -8.98 -8.10 -9.48
CA GLU A 54 -9.10 -7.41 -10.76
C GLU A 54 -8.40 -6.04 -10.77
N ASP A 55 -8.55 -5.24 -9.71
CA ASP A 55 -7.97 -3.89 -9.63
C ASP A 55 -6.45 -3.92 -9.53
N THR A 56 -5.91 -4.88 -8.79
CA THR A 56 -4.45 -5.10 -8.71
C THR A 56 -3.89 -5.44 -10.09
N PHE A 57 -4.56 -6.31 -10.85
CA PHE A 57 -4.12 -6.62 -12.22
C PHE A 57 -4.24 -5.42 -13.15
N VAL A 58 -5.32 -4.62 -13.06
CA VAL A 58 -5.48 -3.39 -13.84
C VAL A 58 -4.36 -2.40 -13.54
N ARG A 59 -3.99 -2.20 -12.28
CA ARG A 59 -2.87 -1.32 -11.88
C ARG A 59 -1.54 -1.82 -12.42
N PHE A 60 -1.31 -3.14 -12.36
CA PHE A 60 -0.14 -3.73 -12.99
C PHE A 60 -0.12 -3.49 -14.51
N ALA A 61 -1.25 -3.68 -15.21
CA ALA A 61 -1.34 -3.42 -16.64
C ALA A 61 -1.06 -1.93 -16.95
N GLN A 62 -1.65 -0.99 -16.21
CA GLN A 62 -1.35 0.45 -16.33
C GLN A 62 0.15 0.73 -16.20
N TYR A 63 0.77 0.18 -15.16
CA TYR A 63 2.21 0.31 -14.94
C TYR A 63 3.00 -0.29 -16.10
N ALA A 64 2.61 -1.46 -16.58
CA ALA A 64 3.32 -2.14 -17.64
C ALA A 64 3.39 -1.27 -18.91
N TYR A 65 2.31 -0.54 -19.24
CA TYR A 65 2.24 0.33 -20.41
C TYR A 65 2.82 1.73 -20.19
N THR A 66 2.70 2.30 -19.00
CA THR A 66 2.94 3.73 -18.77
C THR A 66 4.11 4.02 -17.82
N GLY A 67 4.61 3.00 -17.12
CA GLY A 67 5.55 3.14 -16.01
C GLY A 67 4.89 3.63 -14.71
N ASP A 68 3.58 3.87 -14.69
CA ASP A 68 2.84 4.34 -13.52
C ASP A 68 1.46 3.67 -13.38
N TYR A 69 0.84 3.77 -12.21
CA TYR A 69 -0.53 3.30 -11.98
C TYR A 69 -1.31 4.29 -11.09
N PHE A 70 -2.63 4.34 -11.27
CA PHE A 70 -3.48 5.23 -10.49
C PHE A 70 -3.68 4.69 -9.07
N SER A 71 -3.91 5.54 -8.07
CA SER A 71 -4.33 5.10 -6.72
C SER A 71 -5.83 4.83 -6.70
N ALA A 72 -6.35 4.21 -5.64
CA ALA A 72 -7.78 4.21 -5.39
C ALA A 72 -8.22 5.61 -4.93
N ASN A 73 -9.52 5.91 -5.08
CA ASN A 73 -10.09 7.13 -4.52
C ASN A 73 -10.59 6.84 -3.10
N PRO A 74 -10.50 7.82 -2.17
CA PRO A 74 -11.14 7.67 -0.86
C PRO A 74 -12.65 7.50 -1.01
N GLU A 75 -13.24 6.59 -0.23
CA GLU A 75 -14.69 6.41 -0.22
C GLU A 75 -15.36 7.46 0.69
N ILE A 76 -16.49 8.01 0.27
CA ILE A 76 -17.26 8.97 1.06
C ILE A 76 -18.24 8.21 1.96
N VAL A 77 -18.05 8.26 3.27
CA VAL A 77 -19.01 7.68 4.23
C VAL A 77 -20.13 8.68 4.51
N LEU A 78 -21.25 8.53 3.79
CA LEU A 78 -22.38 9.47 3.77
C LEU A 78 -22.98 9.74 5.16
N GLU A 79 -23.06 8.73 6.02
CA GLU A 79 -23.58 8.87 7.40
C GLU A 79 -22.74 9.87 8.22
N LYS A 80 -21.41 9.81 8.11
CA LYS A 80 -20.51 10.74 8.81
C LYS A 80 -20.41 12.11 8.13
N ALA A 81 -20.80 12.22 6.86
CA ALA A 81 -20.86 13.48 6.12
C ALA A 81 -22.07 14.36 6.52
N GLN A 82 -23.13 13.78 7.08
CA GLN A 82 -24.31 14.52 7.55
C GLN A 82 -24.16 15.04 9.00
N HIS A 83 -23.32 14.40 9.82
CA HIS A 83 -23.13 14.74 11.25
C HIS A 83 -21.90 15.63 11.56
N THR A 84 -21.21 16.16 10.55
CA THR A 84 -19.84 16.73 10.66
C THR A 84 -19.74 18.15 11.26
N THR A 85 -20.75 18.63 12.00
CA THR A 85 -20.78 20.00 12.55
C THR A 85 -20.14 20.18 13.93
N GLN A 86 -19.85 19.14 14.72
CA GLN A 86 -19.51 19.34 16.15
C GLN A 86 -18.16 18.84 16.70
N ASN A 87 -17.27 18.21 15.93
CA ASN A 87 -15.90 17.91 16.43
C ASN A 87 -14.88 17.97 15.28
N ARG A 88 -14.30 19.16 15.06
CA ARG A 88 -13.57 19.53 13.83
C ARG A 88 -12.05 19.52 13.91
N SER A 89 -11.47 19.13 15.03
CA SER A 89 -10.02 19.29 15.19
C SER A 89 -9.28 18.08 14.60
N PRO A 90 -8.50 18.25 13.51
CA PRO A 90 -7.52 17.24 13.14
C PRO A 90 -6.59 17.01 14.33
N VAL A 91 -6.38 15.74 14.71
CA VAL A 91 -5.53 15.44 15.86
C VAL A 91 -4.05 15.71 15.55
N LEU A 92 -3.73 15.82 14.26
CA LEU A 92 -2.44 16.19 13.71
C LEU A 92 -2.53 17.47 12.88
N GLN A 93 -2.29 18.62 13.53
CA GLN A 93 -1.61 19.76 12.91
C GLN A 93 -0.27 19.92 13.61
N LYS A 94 0.80 20.16 12.84
CA LYS A 94 2.14 20.52 13.33
C LYS A 94 2.01 21.51 14.50
N SER A 95 2.20 21.06 15.73
CA SER A 95 2.32 21.98 16.87
C SER A 95 3.60 21.66 17.59
N GLU A 96 4.29 22.69 18.04
CA GLU A 96 5.56 22.66 18.77
C GLU A 96 5.27 22.65 20.28
N THR A 97 5.92 21.77 21.04
CA THR A 97 6.12 21.84 22.50
C THR A 97 7.14 20.76 22.93
N THR A 98 8.35 21.27 23.20
CA THR A 98 9.44 20.89 24.11
C THR A 98 9.47 19.47 24.74
N GLY A 99 10.49 18.69 24.37
CA GLY A 99 10.85 17.38 24.96
C GLY A 99 10.52 16.22 24.03
N PHE A 100 9.33 15.64 24.19
CA PHE A 100 8.84 14.47 23.45
C PHE A 100 8.56 14.73 21.96
N LYS A 101 8.32 15.98 21.55
CA LYS A 101 8.15 16.31 20.12
C LYS A 101 9.46 16.28 19.33
N SER A 102 10.62 16.31 19.99
CA SER A 102 11.91 16.24 19.28
C SER A 102 12.13 14.88 18.61
N GLN A 103 11.90 13.79 19.35
CA GLN A 103 12.02 12.40 18.85
C GLN A 103 10.94 12.09 17.81
N ARG A 104 9.70 12.54 18.03
CA ARG A 104 8.62 12.43 17.04
C ARG A 104 8.96 13.16 15.73
N LYS A 105 9.52 14.37 15.84
CA LYS A 105 9.97 15.16 14.69
C LYS A 105 11.14 14.47 13.96
N GLN A 106 12.09 13.90 14.68
CA GLN A 106 13.20 13.13 14.10
C GLN A 106 12.73 11.88 13.36
N LEU A 107 11.82 11.10 13.93
CA LEU A 107 11.22 9.95 13.25
C LEU A 107 10.44 10.36 12.00
N TRP A 108 9.68 11.46 12.09
CA TRP A 108 8.96 12.00 10.94
C TRP A 108 9.93 12.44 9.84
N GLU A 109 11.01 13.14 10.20
CA GLU A 109 12.06 13.53 9.26
C GLU A 109 12.71 12.30 8.60
N GLN A 110 13.05 11.27 9.38
CA GLN A 110 13.60 10.01 8.87
C GLN A 110 12.62 9.30 7.94
N PHE A 111 11.33 9.30 8.29
CA PHE A 111 10.28 8.75 7.45
C PHE A 111 10.17 9.50 6.12
N THR A 112 10.24 10.85 6.11
CA THR A 112 10.22 11.65 4.87
C THR A 112 11.49 11.57 4.03
N ARG A 113 12.66 11.34 4.63
CA ARG A 113 13.97 11.29 3.93
C ARG A 113 14.19 10.03 3.11
N ARG A 114 13.27 9.06 3.15
CA ARG A 114 13.42 7.83 2.37
C ARG A 114 13.29 8.16 0.89
N ASP A 115 14.41 8.19 0.19
CA ASP A 115 14.47 8.44 -1.24
C ASP A 115 14.08 7.17 -2.00
N TYR A 116 12.96 7.24 -2.71
CA TYR A 116 12.63 6.30 -3.76
C TYR A 116 12.86 7.03 -5.09
N ILE A 117 13.78 6.53 -5.92
CA ILE A 117 14.02 7.08 -7.25
C ILE A 117 12.86 6.66 -8.16
N VAL A 118 11.84 7.51 -8.30
CA VAL A 118 10.64 7.18 -9.08
C VAL A 118 10.12 8.37 -9.87
N LEU A 119 9.77 8.14 -11.13
CA LEU A 119 9.07 9.08 -12.00
C LEU A 119 7.56 9.01 -11.69
N SER A 120 7.10 9.70 -10.65
CA SER A 120 5.68 9.70 -10.26
C SER A 120 4.89 10.81 -10.97
N SER A 121 3.70 10.51 -11.50
CA SER A 121 2.78 11.54 -12.00
C SER A 121 2.04 12.28 -10.86
N PRO A 122 1.68 13.57 -11.02
CA PRO A 122 0.91 14.29 -10.00
C PRO A 122 -0.52 13.73 -9.90
N GLN A 123 -0.84 13.06 -8.80
CA GLN A 123 -2.21 12.71 -8.47
C GLN A 123 -2.93 13.94 -7.89
N ALA A 124 -4.16 14.19 -8.34
CA ALA A 124 -4.99 15.28 -7.82
C ALA A 124 -5.22 15.07 -6.32
N ARG A 125 -4.57 15.90 -5.50
CA ARG A 125 -4.73 15.88 -4.04
C ARG A 125 -6.08 16.50 -3.70
N THR A 126 -7.13 15.69 -3.64
CA THR A 126 -8.37 16.11 -2.97
C THR A 126 -8.07 16.34 -1.49
N LYS A 127 -8.52 17.48 -0.96
CA LYS A 127 -8.37 17.80 0.45
C LYS A 127 -9.00 16.67 1.29
N GLN A 128 -8.25 16.13 2.24
CA GLN A 128 -8.76 15.09 3.13
C GLN A 128 -9.84 15.70 4.05
N GLU A 129 -10.96 14.99 4.19
CA GLU A 129 -12.10 15.37 5.00
C GLU A 129 -12.40 14.21 5.97
N PRO A 130 -12.99 14.46 7.16
CA PRO A 130 -13.15 13.42 8.20
C PRO A 130 -14.02 12.22 7.79
N TYR A 131 -14.86 12.38 6.78
CA TYR A 131 -15.75 11.34 6.26
C TYR A 131 -15.13 10.52 5.12
N HIS A 132 -13.94 10.90 4.63
CA HIS A 132 -13.21 10.10 3.65
C HIS A 132 -12.60 8.87 4.32
N ASN A 133 -12.90 7.69 3.78
CA ASN A 133 -12.29 6.41 4.14
C ASN A 133 -11.09 6.15 3.22
N TYR A 134 -9.90 6.04 3.81
CA TYR A 134 -8.64 5.82 3.09
C TYR A 134 -8.22 4.35 3.02
N THR A 135 -9.02 3.42 3.54
CA THR A 135 -8.68 1.98 3.57
C THR A 135 -8.23 1.48 2.19
N GLU A 136 -9.04 1.69 1.16
CA GLU A 136 -8.70 1.23 -0.19
C GLU A 136 -7.57 2.03 -0.85
N VAL A 137 -7.42 3.30 -0.49
CA VAL A 137 -6.28 4.14 -0.92
C VAL A 137 -4.96 3.53 -0.43
N PHE A 138 -4.93 3.01 0.79
CA PHE A 138 -3.77 2.30 1.33
C PHE A 138 -3.63 0.89 0.76
N LEU A 139 -4.71 0.12 0.79
CA LEU A 139 -4.68 -1.30 0.42
C LEU A 139 -4.38 -1.50 -1.05
N CYS A 140 -4.74 -0.58 -1.95
CA CYS A 140 -4.37 -0.71 -3.36
C CYS A 140 -2.84 -0.68 -3.56
N HIS A 141 -2.11 0.14 -2.78
CA HIS A 141 -0.65 0.19 -2.84
C HIS A 141 -0.01 -1.02 -2.17
N ALA A 142 -0.60 -1.52 -1.09
CA ALA A 142 -0.13 -2.74 -0.44
C ALA A 142 -0.35 -3.98 -1.32
N ARG A 143 -1.52 -4.12 -1.96
CA ARG A 143 -1.84 -5.24 -2.86
C ARG A 143 -0.95 -5.28 -4.09
N ILE A 144 -0.72 -4.12 -4.74
CA ILE A 144 0.19 -4.06 -5.88
C ILE A 144 1.66 -4.28 -5.47
N TYR A 145 2.07 -3.88 -4.26
CA TYR A 145 3.38 -4.25 -3.69
C TYR A 145 3.51 -5.78 -3.60
N MET A 146 2.52 -6.46 -3.01
CA MET A 146 2.54 -7.91 -2.87
C MET A 146 2.51 -8.65 -4.21
N PHE A 147 1.75 -8.14 -5.17
CA PHE A 147 1.78 -8.62 -6.55
C PHE A 147 3.19 -8.50 -7.15
N ALA A 148 3.83 -7.33 -6.98
CA ALA A 148 5.16 -7.08 -7.50
C ALA A 148 6.25 -7.92 -6.81
N GLU A 149 6.10 -8.20 -5.51
CA GLU A 149 6.93 -9.18 -4.77
C GLU A 149 6.77 -10.58 -5.35
N LYS A 150 5.54 -11.07 -5.47
CA LYS A 150 5.23 -12.41 -5.99
C LYS A 150 5.80 -12.63 -7.39
N TYR A 151 5.73 -11.61 -8.24
CA TYR A 151 6.12 -11.70 -9.65
C TYR A 151 7.48 -11.07 -9.95
N ASN A 152 8.28 -10.76 -8.93
CA ASN A 152 9.64 -10.22 -9.01
C ASN A 152 9.74 -8.98 -9.91
N ILE A 153 8.91 -7.97 -9.66
CA ILE A 153 8.84 -6.70 -10.40
C ILE A 153 9.40 -5.58 -9.50
N GLU A 154 10.72 -5.54 -9.34
CA GLU A 154 11.38 -4.66 -8.36
C GLU A 154 11.06 -3.16 -8.53
N PRO A 155 11.01 -2.59 -9.75
CA PRO A 155 10.65 -1.18 -9.89
C PRO A 155 9.21 -0.87 -9.47
N LEU A 156 8.28 -1.83 -9.65
CA LEU A 156 6.89 -1.70 -9.21
C LEU A 156 6.76 -1.81 -7.68
N LYS A 157 7.59 -2.65 -7.02
CA LYS A 157 7.71 -2.67 -5.56
C LYS A 157 8.16 -1.32 -5.02
N ALA A 158 9.22 -0.74 -5.60
CA ALA A 158 9.73 0.56 -5.19
C ALA A 158 8.69 1.69 -5.41
N LEU A 159 8.05 1.73 -6.58
CA LEU A 159 6.98 2.68 -6.91
C LEU A 159 5.80 2.57 -5.93
N SER A 160 5.39 1.36 -5.56
CA SER A 160 4.27 1.15 -4.65
C SER A 160 4.55 1.55 -3.22
N LEU A 161 5.74 1.25 -2.69
CA LEU A 161 6.17 1.76 -1.38
C LEU A 161 6.27 3.29 -1.38
N HIS A 162 6.83 3.88 -2.45
CA HIS A 162 6.93 5.33 -2.57
C HIS A 162 5.56 6.00 -2.54
N LYS A 163 4.62 5.53 -3.36
CA LYS A 163 3.26 6.11 -3.41
C LYS A 163 2.54 5.96 -2.07
N LEU A 164 2.65 4.79 -1.43
CA LEU A 164 2.08 4.59 -0.10
C LEU A 164 2.68 5.55 0.93
N GLN A 165 4.00 5.70 0.96
CA GLN A 165 4.68 6.65 1.84
C GLN A 165 4.21 8.08 1.58
N GLN A 166 4.10 8.52 0.33
CA GLN A 166 3.62 9.86 0.00
C GLN A 166 2.20 10.11 0.52
N ILE A 167 1.32 9.11 0.44
CA ILE A 167 -0.03 9.22 1.01
C ILE A 167 0.05 9.32 2.53
N LEU A 168 0.83 8.45 3.19
CA LEU A 168 0.99 8.46 4.65
C LEU A 168 1.58 9.79 5.17
N ILE A 169 2.53 10.41 4.45
CA ILE A 169 3.10 11.72 4.80
C ILE A 169 2.01 12.81 4.84
N HIS A 170 1.04 12.75 3.93
CA HIS A 170 -0.02 13.76 3.82
C HIS A 170 -1.32 13.35 4.53
N TYR A 171 -1.36 12.15 5.10
CA TYR A 171 -2.53 11.61 5.77
C TYR A 171 -2.71 12.23 7.16
N VAL A 172 -3.92 12.74 7.39
CA VAL A 172 -4.37 13.28 8.68
C VAL A 172 -5.17 12.22 9.41
N ILE A 173 -4.74 11.87 10.61
CA ILE A 173 -5.46 10.90 11.44
C ILE A 173 -6.62 11.60 12.14
N TYR A 174 -7.83 11.14 11.83
CA TYR A 174 -9.04 11.44 12.59
C TYR A 174 -9.37 10.26 13.51
N LYS A 175 -9.95 10.55 14.68
CA LYS A 175 -10.31 9.52 15.67
C LYS A 175 -11.17 8.42 15.07
N ASP A 176 -12.10 8.81 14.19
CA ASP A 176 -13.04 7.89 13.53
C ASP A 176 -12.46 7.18 12.29
N ARG A 177 -11.16 7.38 12.01
CA ARG A 177 -10.42 6.89 10.83
C ARG A 177 -9.10 6.20 11.19
N ILE A 178 -8.93 5.85 12.47
CA ILE A 178 -7.80 5.02 12.89
C ILE A 178 -7.90 3.63 12.25
N GLU A 179 -9.12 3.12 12.07
CA GLU A 179 -9.39 1.81 11.46
C GLU A 179 -8.84 1.71 10.04
N ASP A 180 -8.93 2.78 9.24
CA ASP A 180 -8.40 2.83 7.88
C ASP A 180 -6.90 2.46 7.85
N PHE A 181 -6.14 2.99 8.80
CA PHE A 181 -4.72 2.69 8.95
C PHE A 181 -4.46 1.32 9.59
N VAL A 182 -5.27 0.91 10.57
CA VAL A 182 -5.14 -0.42 11.21
C VAL A 182 -5.37 -1.54 10.18
N SER A 183 -6.26 -1.35 9.20
CA SER A 183 -6.45 -2.28 8.09
C SER A 183 -5.19 -2.45 7.25
N LEU A 184 -4.49 -1.36 6.92
CA LEU A 184 -3.19 -1.42 6.26
C LEU A 184 -2.14 -2.15 7.12
N LEU A 185 -2.11 -1.87 8.43
CA LEU A 185 -1.19 -2.49 9.37
C LEU A 185 -1.39 -4.01 9.40
N ARG A 186 -2.62 -4.48 9.57
CA ARG A 186 -2.97 -5.91 9.51
C ARG A 186 -2.56 -6.54 8.19
N TYR A 187 -2.92 -5.89 7.07
CA TYR A 187 -2.59 -6.40 5.75
C TYR A 187 -1.08 -6.55 5.53
N SER A 188 -0.27 -5.62 6.03
CA SER A 188 1.20 -5.68 5.90
C SER A 188 1.86 -6.88 6.63
N TYR A 189 1.11 -7.59 7.48
CA TYR A 189 1.54 -8.76 8.22
C TYR A 189 0.64 -9.99 7.99
N SER A 190 -0.35 -9.93 7.08
CA SER A 190 -1.27 -11.04 6.82
C SER A 190 -0.66 -12.13 5.92
N LEU A 191 0.37 -11.77 5.15
CA LEU A 191 1.01 -12.68 4.20
C LEU A 191 2.33 -13.23 4.75
N PRO A 192 2.63 -14.52 4.47
CA PRO A 192 3.84 -15.15 4.97
C PRO A 192 5.07 -14.42 4.43
N ALA A 193 6.01 -14.08 5.32
CA ALA A 193 7.27 -13.49 4.91
C ALA A 193 7.97 -14.43 3.92
N SER A 194 8.36 -13.90 2.76
CA SER A 194 9.22 -14.66 1.84
C SER A 194 10.53 -14.96 2.55
N GLN A 195 10.90 -16.25 2.61
CA GLN A 195 12.06 -16.75 3.36
C GLN A 195 13.30 -15.91 3.05
N GLY A 196 13.79 -15.16 4.05
CA GLY A 196 15.00 -14.34 3.95
C GLY A 196 14.84 -12.91 3.42
N SER A 197 13.64 -12.48 3.02
CA SER A 197 13.38 -11.09 2.60
C SER A 197 12.94 -10.20 3.79
N VAL A 198 13.43 -8.96 3.84
CA VAL A 198 12.94 -7.96 4.80
C VAL A 198 11.52 -7.56 4.40
N ASN A 199 10.56 -7.63 5.34
CA ASN A 199 9.21 -7.10 5.14
C ASN A 199 9.25 -5.58 4.99
N SER A 200 9.54 -5.09 3.79
CA SER A 200 9.75 -3.66 3.51
C SER A 200 8.45 -2.86 3.64
N LEU A 201 7.31 -3.48 3.28
CA LEU A 201 5.98 -2.94 3.52
C LEU A 201 5.70 -2.81 5.01
N GLY A 202 5.85 -3.89 5.79
CA GLY A 202 5.68 -3.88 7.24
C GLY A 202 6.60 -2.87 7.93
N LEU A 203 7.85 -2.76 7.49
CA LEU A 203 8.78 -1.75 7.98
C LEU A 203 8.29 -0.31 7.73
N LEU A 204 7.84 -0.01 6.50
CA LEU A 204 7.28 1.32 6.17
C LEU A 204 6.05 1.64 7.05
N VAL A 205 5.13 0.68 7.18
CA VAL A 205 3.88 0.88 7.92
C VAL A 205 4.13 0.99 9.42
N THR A 206 5.01 0.17 9.99
CA THR A 206 5.37 0.26 11.43
C THR A 206 6.17 1.52 11.77
N GLN A 207 6.99 2.03 10.86
CA GLN A 207 7.66 3.33 11.02
C GLN A 207 6.65 4.48 11.10
N TYR A 208 5.66 4.48 10.19
CA TYR A 208 4.59 5.46 10.28
C TYR A 208 3.79 5.28 11.58
N ALA A 209 3.43 4.05 11.95
CA ALA A 209 2.71 3.74 13.18
C ALA A 209 3.43 4.31 14.42
N ALA A 210 4.76 4.18 14.48
CA ALA A 210 5.56 4.75 15.57
C ALA A 210 5.50 6.29 15.62
N CYS A 211 5.38 6.97 14.48
CA CYS A 211 5.22 8.43 14.40
C CYS A 211 3.87 8.92 14.95
N VAL A 212 2.88 8.05 15.02
CA VAL A 212 1.49 8.37 15.41
C VAL A 212 0.96 7.49 16.55
N VAL A 213 1.86 6.80 17.26
CA VAL A 213 1.51 5.76 18.24
C VAL A 213 0.65 6.30 19.39
N GLU A 214 0.77 7.58 19.72
CA GLU A 214 -0.04 8.23 20.76
C GLU A 214 -1.54 8.25 20.40
N GLU A 215 -1.86 8.29 19.10
CA GLU A 215 -3.23 8.21 18.62
C GLU A 215 -3.68 6.77 18.45
N LEU A 216 -2.80 5.90 17.93
CA LEU A 216 -3.09 4.47 17.79
C LEU A 216 -3.32 3.79 19.14
N GLY A 217 -2.55 4.16 20.17
CA GLY A 217 -2.66 3.64 21.53
C GLY A 217 -3.96 4.00 22.25
N LYS A 218 -4.81 4.85 21.65
CA LYS A 218 -6.19 5.11 22.15
C LYS A 218 -7.22 4.18 21.50
N SER A 219 -6.84 3.43 20.46
CA SER A 219 -7.75 2.60 19.68
C SER A 219 -7.72 1.15 20.14
N HIS A 220 -8.88 0.59 20.46
CA HIS A 220 -9.02 -0.83 20.78
C HIS A 220 -8.67 -1.71 19.57
N THR A 221 -9.05 -1.31 18.35
CA THR A 221 -8.78 -2.08 17.13
C THR A 221 -7.30 -2.19 16.81
N PHE A 222 -6.50 -1.20 17.24
CA PHE A 222 -5.04 -1.27 17.12
C PHE A 222 -4.47 -2.37 18.01
N PHE A 223 -4.89 -2.47 19.27
CA PHE A 223 -4.42 -3.54 20.16
C PHE A 223 -4.84 -4.94 19.69
N LEU A 224 -6.06 -5.09 19.18
CA LEU A 224 -6.50 -6.35 18.56
C LEU A 224 -5.57 -6.78 17.40
N ALA A 225 -5.17 -5.83 16.55
CA ALA A 225 -4.21 -6.12 15.49
C ALA A 225 -2.84 -6.62 16.02
N LEU A 226 -2.37 -6.10 17.16
CA LEU A 226 -1.13 -6.56 17.80
C LEU A 226 -1.26 -7.99 18.34
N GLU A 227 -2.43 -8.35 18.85
CA GLU A 227 -2.72 -9.70 19.36
C GLU A 227 -2.81 -10.73 18.23
N GLU A 228 -3.36 -10.34 17.09
CA GLU A 228 -3.48 -11.18 15.89
C GLU A 228 -2.12 -11.55 15.27
N SER A 229 -1.09 -10.72 15.46
CA SER A 229 0.22 -10.91 14.81
C SER A 229 1.40 -10.61 15.74
N GLY A 230 2.04 -11.68 16.22
CA GLY A 230 3.26 -11.58 17.05
C GLY A 230 4.41 -10.78 16.41
N PRO A 231 4.74 -10.98 15.11
CA PRO A 231 5.76 -10.18 14.43
C PRO A 231 5.44 -8.68 14.39
N LEU A 232 4.16 -8.32 14.20
CA LEU A 232 3.71 -6.93 14.17
C LEU A 232 3.99 -6.22 15.50
N GLY A 233 3.60 -6.83 16.62
CA GLY A 233 3.86 -6.28 17.95
C GLY A 233 5.36 -6.07 18.21
N LYS A 234 6.18 -7.07 17.85
CA LYS A 234 7.64 -7.00 17.99
C LYS A 234 8.23 -5.84 17.19
N ASP A 235 7.81 -5.65 15.95
CA ASP A 235 8.36 -4.61 15.08
C ASP A 235 7.90 -3.21 15.49
N ILE A 236 6.65 -3.03 15.91
CA ILE A 236 6.17 -1.76 16.48
C ILE A 236 6.97 -1.39 17.72
N ILE A 237 7.17 -2.34 18.65
CA ILE A 237 7.94 -2.08 19.86
C ILE A 237 9.37 -1.64 19.51
N LYS A 238 10.02 -2.30 18.54
CA LYS A 238 11.34 -1.85 18.07
C LYS A 238 11.30 -0.41 17.56
N GLN A 239 10.35 -0.07 16.68
CA GLN A 239 10.23 1.29 16.14
C GLN A 239 9.92 2.33 17.23
N VAL A 240 9.16 1.97 18.25
CA VAL A 240 8.85 2.86 19.39
C VAL A 240 10.03 2.96 20.35
N LEU A 241 10.81 1.91 20.58
CA LEU A 241 12.00 1.96 21.43
C LEU A 241 13.08 2.90 20.86
N TRP A 242 13.18 3.02 19.53
CA TRP A 242 13.98 4.07 18.88
C TRP A 242 13.57 5.50 19.27
N ARG A 243 12.37 5.68 19.83
CA ARG A 243 11.93 6.97 20.40
C ARG A 243 12.43 7.21 21.80
N VAL A 244 12.81 6.19 22.57
CA VAL A 244 13.07 6.34 24.01
C VAL A 244 14.57 6.42 24.31
N VAL A 245 15.38 5.90 23.39
CA VAL A 245 16.86 5.92 23.43
C VAL A 245 17.38 7.19 22.76
#